data_AF-A0A529ZEU9-F1
#
_entry.id   AF-A0A529ZEU9-F1
#
_cell.length_a   1.000
_cell.length_b   1.000
_cell.length_c   1.000
_cell.angle_alpha   90.00
_cell.angle_beta   90.00
_cell.angle_gamma   90.00
#
_symmetry.space_group_name_H-M   'P 1'
#
loop_
_entity.id
_entity.type
_entity.pdbx_description
1 polymer ?
#
loop_
_entity_poly.entity_id
_entity_poly.type
_entity_poly.pdbx_seq_one_letter_code
_entity_poly.pdbx_strand_id
1 'polypeptide(L)'
;MKDNNPVRQKVFEELVTATKILLHEGIMDTFGHISARDPEDPESFFLGQKLAPSLITVDDIQRFNLEGETSDNRPSYLERYIHSEIYKARPDVQCVLHTHSPAVLPYC
;
A
#
# COMPACT_ATOMS: atom_id res chain seq x y z
N MET A 1 5.96 16.50 7.69
CA MET A 1 5.67 16.42 9.14
C MET A 1 5.41 14.95 9.45
N LYS A 2 6.04 14.37 10.49
CA LYS A 2 5.75 12.99 10.87
C LYS A 2 4.32 12.93 11.40
N ASP A 3 3.51 12.01 10.89
CA ASP A 3 2.16 11.78 11.41
C ASP A 3 2.33 11.13 12.80
N ASN A 4 2.03 11.90 13.86
CA ASN A 4 2.19 11.46 15.24
C ASN A 4 0.97 10.68 15.75
N ASN A 5 0.04 10.30 14.87
CA ASN A 5 -1.10 9.50 15.26
C ASN A 5 -0.67 8.04 15.54
N PRO A 6 -0.84 7.53 16.77
CA PRO A 6 -0.40 6.18 17.13
C PRO A 6 -1.15 5.07 16.37
N VAL A 7 -2.41 5.31 15.98
CA VAL A 7 -3.20 4.35 15.20
C VAL A 7 -2.63 4.20 13.80
N ARG A 8 -2.34 5.31 13.12
CA ARG A 8 -1.74 5.29 11.77
C ARG A 8 -0.32 4.76 11.78
N GLN A 9 0.47 5.12 12.78
CA GLN A 9 1.83 4.61 12.94
C GLN A 9 1.85 3.09 13.01
N LYS A 10 0.90 2.49 13.75
CA LYS A 10 0.74 1.03 13.79
C LYS A 10 0.39 0.44 12.41
N VAL A 11 -0.51 1.07 11.65
CA VAL A 11 -0.85 0.62 10.29
C VAL A 11 0.37 0.69 9.36
N PHE A 12 1.22 1.72 9.49
CA PHE A 12 2.44 1.83 8.69
C PHE A 12 3.43 0.71 9.01
N GLU A 13 3.60 0.40 10.30
CA GLU A 13 4.43 -0.72 10.75
C GLU A 13 3.89 -2.06 10.24
N GLU A 14 2.57 -2.25 10.25
CA GLU A 14 1.91 -3.45 9.71
C GLU A 14 2.09 -3.57 8.19
N LEU A 15 1.97 -2.49 7.43
CA LEU A 15 2.23 -2.48 5.97
C LEU A 15 3.69 -2.83 5.64
N VAL A 16 4.64 -2.25 6.37
CA VAL A 16 6.07 -2.56 6.22
C VAL A 16 6.35 -4.02 6.59
N THR A 17 5.71 -4.53 7.64
CA THR A 17 5.83 -5.92 8.09
C THR A 17 5.26 -6.88 7.05
N ALA A 18 4.06 -6.60 6.52
CA ALA A 18 3.43 -7.39 5.47
C ALA A 18 4.29 -7.43 4.21
N THR A 19 4.84 -6.29 3.78
CA THR A 19 5.78 -6.22 2.65
C THR A 19 6.98 -7.15 2.85
N LYS A 20 7.59 -7.13 4.04
CA LYS A 20 8.74 -8.01 4.36
C LYS A 20 8.37 -9.49 4.37
N ILE A 21 7.20 -9.84 4.93
CA ILE A 21 6.68 -11.22 4.91
C ILE A 21 6.49 -11.67 3.46
N LEU A 22 5.78 -10.89 2.65
CA LEU A 22 5.46 -11.25 1.27
C LEU A 22 6.71 -11.41 0.39
N LEU A 23 7.74 -10.60 0.62
CA LEU A 23 9.04 -10.77 -0.04
C LEU A 23 9.76 -12.03 0.45
N HIS A 24 9.80 -12.27 1.76
CA HIS A 24 10.48 -13.43 2.35
C HIS A 24 9.86 -14.75 1.87
N GLU A 25 8.54 -14.81 1.79
CA GLU A 25 7.78 -15.98 1.34
C GLU A 25 7.75 -16.13 -0.20
N GLY A 26 8.41 -15.24 -0.95
CA GLY A 26 8.45 -15.29 -2.42
C GLY A 26 7.11 -15.01 -3.10
N ILE A 27 6.19 -14.33 -2.41
CA ILE A 27 4.86 -13.97 -2.92
C ILE A 27 4.89 -12.63 -3.67
N MET A 28 5.71 -11.68 -3.21
CA MET A 28 5.90 -10.37 -3.83
C MET A 28 7.26 -10.30 -4.55
N ASP A 29 7.27 -9.69 -5.74
CA ASP A 29 8.47 -9.41 -6.52
C ASP A 29 8.90 -7.93 -6.36
N THR A 30 9.74 -7.42 -7.26
CA THR A 30 10.19 -6.02 -7.23
C THR A 30 9.13 -5.00 -7.67
N PHE A 31 7.99 -5.44 -8.22
CA PHE A 31 6.95 -4.59 -8.80
C PHE A 31 5.59 -4.73 -8.09
N GLY A 32 5.49 -5.53 -7.03
CA GLY A 32 4.27 -5.62 -6.19
C GLY A 32 4.16 -4.51 -5.15
N HIS A 33 2.93 -4.28 -4.67
CA HIS A 33 2.62 -3.27 -3.68
C HIS A 33 1.36 -3.61 -2.86
N ILE A 34 1.33 -3.14 -1.62
CA ILE A 34 0.25 -3.38 -0.66
C ILE A 34 -0.21 -2.05 -0.07
N SER A 35 -1.52 -1.87 0.05
CA SER A 35 -2.14 -0.69 0.65
C SER A 35 -3.11 -1.06 1.76
N ALA A 36 -3.37 -0.11 2.67
CA ALA A 36 -4.40 -0.23 3.69
C ALA A 36 -5.24 1.05 3.75
N ARG A 37 -6.56 0.92 3.98
CA ARG A 37 -7.45 2.06 4.20
C ARG A 37 -7.08 2.78 5.50
N ASP A 38 -7.20 4.11 5.55
CA ASP A 38 -6.99 4.86 6.78
C ASP A 38 -8.12 4.53 7.78
N PRO A 39 -7.82 3.95 8.96
CA PRO A 39 -8.85 3.54 9.92
C PRO A 39 -9.60 4.72 10.55
N GLU A 40 -9.09 5.94 10.40
CA GLU A 40 -9.74 7.17 10.88
C GLU A 40 -10.46 7.94 9.78
N ASP A 41 -10.18 7.63 8.51
CA ASP A 41 -10.76 8.30 7.35
C ASP A 41 -10.96 7.30 6.21
N PRO A 42 -12.18 6.73 6.08
CA PRO A 42 -12.47 5.76 5.03
C PRO A 42 -12.25 6.27 3.61
N GLU A 43 -12.20 7.58 3.39
CA GLU A 43 -11.96 8.20 2.07
C GLU A 43 -10.45 8.35 1.75
N SER A 44 -9.58 7.84 2.64
CA SER A 44 -8.14 7.82 2.46
C SER A 44 -7.56 6.41 2.55
N PHE A 45 -6.39 6.21 1.95
CA PHE A 45 -5.60 4.99 2.11
C PHE A 45 -4.09 5.28 2.11
N PHE A 46 -3.33 4.29 2.56
CA PHE A 46 -1.89 4.32 2.69
C PHE A 46 -1.23 3.35 1.73
N LEU A 47 -0.17 3.79 1.06
CA LEU A 47 0.63 3.00 0.14
C LEU A 47 2.07 3.52 0.16
N GLY A 48 3.06 2.64 0.03
CA GLY A 48 4.45 3.06 -0.07
C GLY A 48 4.70 3.94 -1.31
N GLN A 49 5.64 4.87 -1.22
CA GLN A 49 6.17 5.55 -2.40
C GLN A 49 6.83 4.56 -3.38
N LYS A 50 7.05 4.99 -4.62
CA LYS A 50 7.65 4.17 -5.67
C LYS A 50 9.13 3.88 -5.39
N LEU A 51 9.36 2.80 -4.64
CA LEU A 51 10.66 2.25 -4.30
C LEU A 51 10.67 0.73 -4.52
N ALA A 52 11.85 0.13 -4.46
CA ALA A 52 11.94 -1.32 -4.35
C ALA A 52 11.27 -1.75 -3.03
N PRO A 53 10.37 -2.76 -3.04
CA PRO A 53 9.66 -3.17 -1.83
C PRO A 53 10.57 -3.52 -0.63
N SER A 54 11.77 -4.03 -0.90
CA SER A 54 12.77 -4.35 0.13
C SER A 54 13.34 -3.14 0.87
N LEU A 55 13.15 -1.92 0.35
CA LEU A 55 13.65 -0.68 0.93
C LEU A 55 12.56 0.12 1.66
N ILE A 56 11.28 -0.30 1.59
CA ILE A 56 10.17 0.45 2.19
C ILE A 56 10.29 0.45 3.72
N THR A 57 10.19 1.65 4.29
CA THR A 57 10.09 1.91 5.73
C THR A 57 8.80 2.66 6.06
N VAL A 58 8.54 2.88 7.35
CA VAL A 58 7.35 3.64 7.80
C VAL A 58 7.37 5.09 7.31
N ASP A 59 8.56 5.67 7.12
CA ASP A 59 8.71 7.04 6.62
C ASP A 59 8.39 7.12 5.11
N ASP A 60 8.33 5.98 4.40
CA ASP A 60 8.06 5.89 2.96
C ASP A 60 6.57 5.77 2.62
N ILE A 61 5.70 5.66 3.62
CA ILE A 61 4.26 5.55 3.42
C ILE A 61 3.67 6.90 3.04
N GLN A 62 2.94 6.93 1.92
CA GLN A 62 2.18 8.07 1.42
C GLN A 62 0.69 7.86 1.72
N ARG A 63 -0.04 8.96 1.93
CA ARG A 63 -1.50 8.97 2.06
C ARG A 63 -2.13 9.45 0.77
N PHE A 64 -3.14 8.74 0.30
CA PHE A 64 -3.91 9.04 -0.90
C PHE A 64 -5.38 9.22 -0.57
N ASN A 65 -6.09 10.04 -1.36
CA ASN A 65 -7.55 10.05 -1.41
C ASN A 65 -8.09 8.94 -2.34
N LEU A 66 -9.42 8.77 -2.43
CA LEU A 66 -10.04 7.78 -3.32
C LEU A 66 -9.90 8.09 -4.82
N GLU A 67 -9.46 9.29 -5.19
CA GLU A 67 -9.05 9.61 -6.56
C GLU A 67 -7.63 9.14 -6.88
N GLY A 68 -6.91 8.55 -5.91
CA GLY A 68 -5.53 8.09 -6.11
C GLY A 68 -4.50 9.22 -6.12
N GLU A 69 -4.84 10.39 -5.57
CA GLU A 69 -3.98 11.56 -5.52
C GLU A 69 -3.42 11.79 -4.10
N THR A 70 -2.19 12.32 -4.03
CA THR A 70 -1.49 12.58 -2.76
C THR A 70 -0.92 14.00 -2.74
N SER A 71 -0.83 14.59 -1.55
CA SER A 71 -0.10 15.83 -1.32
C SER A 71 1.40 15.61 -1.10
N ASP A 72 1.83 14.36 -0.99
CA ASP A 72 3.23 13.98 -0.88
C ASP A 72 3.96 14.24 -2.21
N ASN A 73 5.13 14.87 -2.15
CA ASN A 73 5.89 15.27 -3.34
C ASN A 73 6.81 14.16 -3.87
N ARG A 74 6.88 13.01 -3.19
CA ARG A 74 7.71 11.88 -3.61
C ARG A 74 6.98 11.07 -4.69
N PRO A 75 7.70 10.39 -5.60
CA PRO A 75 7.07 9.63 -6.67
C PRO A 75 6.20 8.48 -6.15
N SER A 76 4.98 8.38 -6.65
CA SER A 76 4.04 7.29 -6.31
C SER A 76 4.04 6.17 -7.36
N TYR A 77 3.52 5.00 -6.98
CA TYR A 77 3.28 3.91 -7.94
C TYR A 77 2.28 4.35 -9.02
N LEU A 78 2.50 3.90 -10.26
CA LEU A 78 1.62 4.20 -11.39
C LEU A 78 0.28 3.47 -11.27
N GLU A 79 0.31 2.27 -10.69
CA GLU A 79 -0.82 1.36 -10.53
C GLU A 79 -1.67 1.66 -9.28
N ARG A 80 -1.39 2.75 -8.55
CA ARG A 80 -2.13 3.15 -7.34
C ARG A 80 -3.65 3.26 -7.56
N TYR A 81 -4.08 3.54 -8.80
CA TYR A 81 -5.49 3.60 -9.18
C TYR A 81 -6.22 2.26 -9.06
N ILE A 82 -5.51 1.12 -9.12
CA ILE A 82 -6.09 -0.19 -8.81
C ILE A 82 -6.63 -0.21 -7.38
N HIS A 83 -5.86 0.35 -6.44
CA HIS A 83 -6.23 0.37 -5.02
C HIS A 83 -7.35 1.37 -4.77
N SER A 84 -7.25 2.59 -5.32
CA SER A 84 -8.21 3.66 -5.09
C SER A 84 -9.62 3.26 -5.59
N GLU A 85 -9.72 2.71 -6.80
CA GLU A 85 -11.01 2.28 -7.37
C GLU A 85 -11.59 1.07 -6.64
N ILE A 86 -10.76 0.13 -6.18
CA ILE A 86 -11.23 -0.99 -5.34
C ILE A 86 -11.80 -0.44 -4.03
N TYR A 87 -11.09 0.45 -3.34
CA TYR A 87 -11.59 1.02 -2.08
C TYR A 87 -12.88 1.81 -2.25
N LYS A 88 -13.02 2.55 -3.35
CA LYS A 88 -14.23 3.29 -3.70
C LYS A 88 -15.41 2.36 -3.98
N ALA A 89 -15.19 1.29 -4.74
CA ALA A 89 -16.22 0.32 -5.08
C ALA A 89 -16.57 -0.64 -3.93
N ARG A 90 -15.65 -0.86 -2.98
CA ARG A 90 -15.76 -1.83 -1.90
C ARG A 90 -15.45 -1.21 -0.54
N PRO A 91 -16.43 -0.54 0.09
CA PRO A 91 -16.26 0.05 1.42
C PRO A 91 -15.87 -0.95 2.51
N ASP A 92 -16.21 -2.23 2.34
CA ASP A 92 -15.86 -3.31 3.26
C ASP A 92 -14.36 -3.66 3.21
N VAL A 93 -13.68 -3.41 2.09
CA VAL A 93 -12.26 -3.73 1.91
C VAL A 93 -11.39 -2.73 2.68
N GLN A 94 -10.50 -3.27 3.52
CA GLN A 94 -9.56 -2.50 4.35
C GLN A 94 -8.09 -2.63 3.91
N CYS A 95 -7.78 -3.58 3.02
CA CYS A 95 -6.44 -3.83 2.51
C CYS A 95 -6.52 -4.37 1.08
N VAL A 96 -5.61 -3.93 0.21
CA VAL A 96 -5.49 -4.38 -1.18
C VAL A 96 -4.03 -4.72 -1.45
N LEU A 97 -3.78 -5.91 -2.00
CA LEU A 97 -2.47 -6.41 -2.37
C LEU A 97 -2.43 -6.69 -3.87
N HIS A 98 -1.41 -6.17 -4.56
CA HIS A 98 -1.07 -6.50 -5.93
C HIS A 98 0.31 -7.15 -5.98
N THR A 99 0.41 -8.31 -6.64
CA THR A 99 1.66 -9.07 -6.81
C THR A 99 1.66 -9.86 -8.11
N HIS A 100 2.84 -10.29 -8.53
CA HIS A 100 3.04 -11.29 -9.58
C HIS A 100 3.46 -12.63 -8.98
N SER A 101 2.70 -13.14 -8.01
CA SER A 101 3.03 -14.39 -7.31
C SER A 101 3.28 -15.54 -8.31
N PRO A 102 4.45 -16.21 -8.29
CA PRO A 102 4.86 -17.13 -9.36
C PRO A 102 3.90 -18.28 -9.63
N ALA A 103 3.26 -18.81 -8.59
CA ALA A 103 2.33 -19.94 -8.72
C ALA A 103 0.97 -19.54 -9.31
N VAL A 104 0.60 -18.25 -9.22
CA VAL A 104 -0.71 -17.73 -9.66
C VAL A 104 -0.63 -17.15 -11.07
N LEU A 105 0.52 -16.55 -11.44
CA LEU A 105 0.72 -15.85 -12.71
C LEU A 105 0.32 -16.64 -13.98
N PRO A 106 0.50 -17.98 -14.07
CA PRO A 106 0.06 -18.74 -15.25
C PRO A 106 -1.45 -18.77 -15.51
N TYR A 107 -2.28 -18.33 -14.56
CA TYR A 107 -3.74 -18.30 -14.67
C TYR A 107 -4.31 -16.91 -15.03
N CYS A 108 -3.45 -15.93 -15.30
CA CYS A 108 -3.83 -14.55 -15.59
C CYS A 108 -4.17 -14.30 -17.05
#